data_AF-A0A7V9ZDH1-F1
#
_entry.id   AF-A0A7V9ZDH1-F1
#
_cell.length_a   1.000
_cell.length_b   1.000
_cell.length_c   1.000
_cell.angle_alpha   90.00
_cell.angle_beta   90.00
_cell.angle_gamma   90.00
#
_symmetry.space_group_name_H-M   'P 1'
#
loop_
_entity.id
_entity.type
_entity.pdbx_description
1 polymer ?
#
loop_
_entity_poly.entity_id
_entity_poly.type
_entity_poly.pdbx_seq_one_letter_code
_entity_poly.pdbx_strand_id
1 'polypeptide(L)'
;MRERVDETIYRPHAVTQEIVFWSPLLNILFCFCWWVAAAIMLTEATQHPEAKWMFWASMGLFAIPPTFFIVAYVVLHLKVKENRDELLVMTYDSMHTAELRMRPPPRNVGYVYLIRNPAGLVKIGRSQNPNIRLRSLMTGSVDKLELLHTIECQHPHAIERALHRTYSGKRVRGEWFKLTDEDIESIKQK
;
A
#
# COMPACT_ATOMS: atom_id res chain seq x y z
N MET A 1 -15.45 19.30 20.34
CA MET A 1 -15.31 17.92 20.85
C MET A 1 -14.86 17.06 19.67
N ARG A 2 -13.55 17.08 19.38
CA ARG A 2 -12.54 16.03 19.70
C ARG A 2 -12.77 14.71 18.94
N GLU A 3 -11.98 14.58 17.88
CA GLU A 3 -11.30 13.40 17.33
C GLU A 3 -11.72 12.00 17.78
N ARG A 4 -11.87 11.10 16.80
CA ARG A 4 -11.33 9.74 16.89
C ARG A 4 -10.99 9.22 15.48
N VAL A 5 -9.78 9.53 15.06
CA VAL A 5 -9.10 8.77 14.01
C VAL A 5 -8.56 7.52 14.71
N ASP A 6 -8.97 6.33 14.30
CA ASP A 6 -8.41 5.08 14.81
C ASP A 6 -6.99 4.90 14.24
N GLU A 7 -6.04 5.58 14.87
CA GLU A 7 -4.60 5.36 14.75
C GLU A 7 -4.16 4.33 15.79
N THR A 8 -4.52 3.07 15.58
CA THR A 8 -3.91 1.96 16.32
C THR A 8 -3.71 0.82 15.36
N ILE A 9 -2.52 0.77 14.75
CA ILE A 9 -1.65 -0.41 14.51
C ILE A 9 -0.49 0.11 13.64
N TYR A 10 0.43 0.86 14.26
CA TYR A 10 1.83 0.89 13.83
C TYR A 10 2.67 1.36 15.03
N ARG A 11 3.04 0.43 15.90
CA ARG A 11 4.09 0.69 16.89
C ARG A 11 5.43 0.57 16.16
N PRO A 12 6.27 1.61 16.09
CA PRO A 12 7.66 1.40 15.75
C PRO A 12 8.30 0.71 16.95
N HIS A 13 8.63 -0.56 16.79
CA HIS A 13 9.53 -1.23 17.72
C HIS A 13 10.90 -0.59 17.56
N ALA A 14 11.23 0.31 18.49
CA ALA A 14 12.61 0.58 18.84
C ALA A 14 13.22 -0.74 19.32
N VAL A 15 14.05 -1.35 18.47
CA VAL A 15 15.00 -2.36 18.88
C VAL A 15 16.37 -1.73 18.71
N THR A 16 16.87 -1.21 19.82
CA THR A 16 18.29 -0.96 20.05
C THR A 16 19.03 -2.30 19.90
N GLN A 17 19.70 -2.49 18.78
CA GLN A 17 20.78 -3.45 18.64
C GLN A 17 22.04 -2.71 18.19
N GLU A 18 22.69 -2.08 19.16
CA GLU A 18 24.15 -1.99 19.15
C GLU A 18 24.69 -3.42 19.29
N ILE A 19 24.93 -4.07 18.17
CA ILE A 19 25.70 -5.32 18.12
C ILE A 19 26.77 -5.12 17.05
N VAL A 20 27.87 -4.52 17.49
CA VAL A 20 29.25 -4.76 17.07
C VAL A 20 29.41 -5.26 15.63
N PHE A 21 29.29 -4.33 14.67
CA PHE A 21 29.70 -4.54 13.29
C PHE A 21 31.24 -4.58 13.24
N TRP A 22 31.83 -5.71 13.61
CA TRP A 22 33.21 -6.00 13.25
C TRP A 22 33.27 -6.03 11.73
N SER A 23 33.82 -4.97 11.15
CA SER A 23 34.03 -4.85 9.72
C SER A 23 34.73 -6.12 9.21
N PRO A 24 34.27 -6.78 8.14
CA PRO A 24 34.99 -7.90 7.53
C PRO A 24 36.44 -7.52 7.16
N LEU A 25 36.70 -6.23 6.93
CA LEU A 25 38.04 -5.69 6.72
C LEU A 25 38.92 -5.78 7.97
N LEU A 26 38.36 -5.67 9.18
CA LEU A 26 39.10 -5.83 10.42
C LEU A 26 39.57 -7.27 10.61
N ASN A 27 38.71 -8.26 10.31
CA ASN A 27 39.10 -9.67 10.34
C ASN A 27 40.17 -10.01 9.30
N ILE A 28 40.10 -9.41 8.09
CA ILE A 28 41.14 -9.58 7.07
C ILE A 28 42.46 -8.96 7.55
N LEU A 29 42.41 -7.79 8.19
CA LEU A 29 43.60 -7.14 8.75
C LEU A 29 44.21 -7.93 9.92
N PHE A 30 43.37 -8.52 10.78
CA PHE A 30 43.79 -9.40 11.87
C PHE A 30 44.43 -10.68 11.33
N CYS A 31 43.85 -11.32 10.31
CA CYS A 31 44.45 -12.48 9.63
C CYS A 31 45.79 -12.14 8.98
N PHE A 32 45.92 -10.95 8.37
CA PHE A 32 47.16 -10.52 7.74
C PHE A 32 48.25 -10.20 8.79
N CYS A 33 47.89 -9.55 9.90
CA CYS A 33 48.80 -9.34 11.04
C CYS A 33 49.29 -10.66 11.63
N TRP A 34 48.40 -11.66 11.76
CA TRP A 34 48.76 -12.97 12.26
C TRP A 34 49.69 -13.72 11.29
N TRP A 35 49.49 -13.57 9.98
CA TRP A 35 50.36 -14.14 8.95
C TRP A 35 51.76 -13.52 8.94
N VAL A 36 51.86 -12.20 9.10
CA VAL A 36 53.14 -11.49 9.20
C VAL A 36 53.87 -11.86 10.50
N ALA A 37 53.17 -11.95 11.64
CA ALA A 37 53.77 -12.40 12.89
C ALA A 37 54.28 -13.85 12.81
N ALA A 38 53.54 -14.75 12.15
CA ALA A 38 53.96 -16.12 11.91
C ALA A 38 55.19 -16.20 10.99
N ALA A 39 55.28 -15.35 9.97
CA ALA A 39 56.44 -15.26 9.07
C ALA A 39 57.71 -14.74 9.78
N ILE A 40 57.58 -13.74 10.66
CA ILE A 40 58.68 -13.21 11.47
C ILE A 40 59.18 -14.27 12.48
N MET A 41 58.27 -15.01 13.11
CA MET A 41 58.62 -16.10 14.02
C MET A 41 59.30 -17.27 13.29
N LEU A 42 58.91 -17.56 12.04
CA LEU A 42 59.56 -18.56 11.19
C LEU A 42 61.03 -18.22 10.86
N THR A 43 61.36 -16.93 10.73
CA THR A 43 62.75 -16.49 10.54
C THR A 43 63.62 -16.66 11.79
N GLU A 44 63.07 -16.52 12.99
CA GLU A 44 63.78 -16.71 14.27
C GLU A 44 63.81 -18.19 14.75
N ALA A 45 62.83 -19.01 14.37
CA ALA A 45 62.71 -20.42 14.77
C ALA A 45 63.79 -21.35 14.16
N THR A 46 64.71 -20.82 13.36
CA THR A 46 65.86 -21.57 12.84
C THR A 46 66.91 -21.91 13.91
N GLN A 47 66.83 -21.31 15.10
CA GLN A 47 67.82 -21.47 16.18
C GLN A 47 67.48 -22.55 17.22
N HIS A 48 66.27 -23.10 17.27
CA HIS A 48 65.88 -24.11 18.27
C HIS A 48 65.09 -25.29 17.67
N PRO A 49 65.70 -26.49 17.54
CA PRO A 49 65.08 -27.66 16.90
C PRO A 49 63.91 -28.26 17.70
N GLU A 50 63.85 -28.06 19.02
CA GLU A 50 62.77 -28.57 19.90
C GLU A 50 61.42 -27.85 19.72
N ALA A 51 61.40 -26.62 19.19
CA ALA A 51 60.17 -25.83 19.03
C ALA A 51 59.34 -26.18 17.77
N LYS A 52 59.90 -26.99 16.86
CA LYS A 52 59.27 -27.35 15.57
C LYS A 52 57.96 -28.11 15.74
N TRP A 53 57.84 -28.97 16.75
CA TRP A 53 56.62 -29.75 16.98
C TRP A 53 55.43 -28.88 17.44
N MET A 54 55.67 -27.76 18.14
CA MET A 54 54.61 -26.83 18.53
C MET A 54 54.10 -26.01 17.34
N PHE A 55 54.95 -25.74 16.34
CA PHE A 55 54.57 -25.04 15.11
C PHE A 55 53.68 -25.92 14.20
N TRP A 56 53.98 -27.22 14.08
CA TRP A 56 53.12 -28.15 13.33
C TRP A 56 51.82 -28.49 14.08
N ALA A 57 51.83 -28.49 15.41
CA ALA A 57 50.62 -28.69 16.23
C ALA A 57 49.61 -27.53 16.14
N SER A 58 50.07 -26.28 16.00
CA SER A 58 49.19 -25.11 15.83
C SER A 58 48.61 -24.99 14.41
N MET A 59 49.35 -25.45 13.39
CA MET A 59 48.88 -25.49 12.00
C MET A 59 47.80 -26.56 11.74
N GLY A 60 47.64 -27.55 12.64
CA GLY A 60 46.64 -28.61 12.55
C GLY A 60 45.20 -28.20 12.90
N LEU A 61 44.98 -26.98 13.40
CA LEU A 61 43.66 -26.56 13.90
C LEU A 61 42.80 -25.76 12.91
N PHE A 62 43.32 -25.38 11.73
CA PHE A 62 42.61 -24.52 10.78
C PHE A 62 42.61 -25.05 9.34
N ALA A 63 42.59 -26.37 9.16
CA ALA A 63 42.23 -26.96 7.88
C ALA A 63 40.71 -26.81 7.66
N ILE A 64 40.21 -25.59 7.47
CA ILE A 64 38.84 -25.36 7.02
C ILE A 64 38.76 -25.99 5.62
N PRO A 65 38.00 -27.08 5.44
CA PRO A 65 37.98 -27.78 4.15
C PRO A 65 37.51 -26.81 3.07
N PRO A 66 38.03 -26.88 1.83
CA PRO A 66 37.62 -26.00 0.73
C PRO A 66 36.10 -25.96 0.50
N THR A 67 35.39 -27.01 0.92
CA THR A 67 33.93 -27.11 0.91
C THR A 67 33.23 -26.04 1.75
N PHE A 68 33.85 -25.56 2.84
CA PHE A 68 33.29 -24.50 3.68
C PHE A 68 33.22 -23.16 2.94
N PHE A 69 34.23 -22.82 2.14
CA PHE A 69 34.22 -21.60 1.33
C PHE A 69 33.17 -21.67 0.21
N ILE A 70 32.98 -22.85 -0.38
CA ILE A 70 31.93 -23.09 -1.38
C ILE A 70 30.55 -22.93 -0.73
N VAL A 71 30.32 -23.52 0.44
CA VAL A 71 29.06 -23.39 1.18
C VAL A 71 28.80 -21.94 1.57
N ALA A 72 29.80 -21.22 2.10
CA ALA A 72 29.65 -19.81 2.46
C ALA A 72 29.33 -18.92 1.25
N TYR A 73 29.99 -19.15 0.11
CA TYR A 73 29.72 -18.44 -1.15
C TYR A 73 28.31 -18.71 -1.66
N VAL A 74 27.87 -19.99 -1.67
CA VAL A 74 26.51 -20.37 -2.10
C VAL A 74 25.46 -19.75 -1.18
N VAL A 75 25.64 -19.81 0.14
CA VAL A 75 24.70 -19.21 1.10
C VAL A 75 24.61 -17.69 0.93
N LEU A 76 25.75 -17.00 0.75
CA LEU A 76 25.77 -15.56 0.49
C LEU A 76 25.03 -15.22 -0.81
N HIS A 77 25.25 -16.00 -1.88
CA HIS A 77 24.58 -15.75 -3.16
C HIS A 77 23.08 -16.05 -3.13
N LEU A 78 22.65 -17.09 -2.40
CA LEU A 78 21.24 -17.40 -2.22
C LEU A 78 20.53 -16.32 -1.39
N LYS A 79 21.17 -15.82 -0.32
CA LYS A 79 20.61 -14.72 0.49
C LYS A 79 20.52 -13.41 -0.30
N VAL A 80 21.49 -13.13 -1.18
CA VAL A 80 21.43 -12.00 -2.11
C VAL A 80 20.29 -12.18 -3.12
N LYS A 81 20.01 -13.40 -3.59
CA LYS A 81 18.90 -13.65 -4.53
C LYS A 81 17.53 -13.48 -3.86
N GLU A 82 17.37 -14.00 -2.64
CA GLU A 82 16.15 -13.83 -1.83
C GLU A 82 15.85 -12.34 -1.55
N ASN A 83 16.88 -11.58 -1.16
CA ASN A 83 16.73 -10.15 -0.87
C ASN A 83 16.49 -9.30 -2.13
N ARG A 84 16.89 -9.76 -3.33
CA ARG A 84 16.60 -9.06 -4.60
C ARG A 84 15.11 -9.04 -4.91
N ASP A 85 14.42 -10.15 -4.66
CA ASP A 85 12.98 -10.25 -4.92
C ASP A 85 12.21 -9.35 -3.95
N GLU A 86 12.61 -9.30 -2.67
CA GLU A 86 12.05 -8.35 -1.70
C GLU A 86 12.31 -6.88 -2.06
N LEU A 87 13.52 -6.55 -2.52
CA LEU A 87 13.87 -5.20 -2.98
C LEU A 87 13.05 -4.79 -4.22
N LEU A 88 12.83 -5.72 -5.15
CA LEU A 88 11.99 -5.49 -6.34
C LEU A 88 10.52 -5.30 -5.95
N VAL A 89 9.99 -6.08 -5.02
CA VAL A 89 8.62 -5.93 -4.52
C VAL A 89 8.46 -4.59 -3.78
N MET A 90 9.41 -4.20 -2.94
CA MET A 90 9.36 -2.95 -2.18
C MET A 90 9.47 -1.71 -3.09
N THR A 91 10.33 -1.76 -4.10
CA THR A 91 10.46 -0.68 -5.09
C THR A 91 9.22 -0.60 -5.98
N TYR A 92 8.67 -1.74 -6.41
CA TYR A 92 7.43 -1.80 -7.18
C TYR A 92 6.23 -1.24 -6.40
N ASP A 93 6.07 -1.62 -5.14
CA ASP A 93 4.98 -1.14 -4.28
C ASP A 93 5.07 0.38 -4.01
N SER A 94 6.29 0.87 -3.78
CA SER A 94 6.55 2.30 -3.57
C SER A 94 6.24 3.13 -4.83
N MET A 95 6.64 2.64 -6.00
CA MET A 95 6.35 3.29 -7.29
C MET A 95 4.87 3.25 -7.62
N HIS A 96 4.20 2.11 -7.41
CA HIS A 96 2.76 1.97 -7.66
C HIS A 96 1.93 2.86 -6.73
N THR A 97 2.32 2.95 -5.45
CA THR A 97 1.68 3.83 -4.48
C THR A 97 1.87 5.31 -4.85
N ALA A 98 3.04 5.69 -5.36
CA ALA A 98 3.29 7.05 -5.84
C ALA A 98 2.46 7.38 -7.10
N GLU A 99 2.37 6.46 -8.07
CA GLU A 99 1.52 6.61 -9.26
C GLU A 99 0.03 6.78 -8.91
N LEU A 100 -0.47 6.00 -7.94
CA LEU A 100 -1.85 6.13 -7.46
C LEU A 100 -2.12 7.49 -6.80
N ARG A 101 -1.13 8.07 -6.10
CA ARG A 101 -1.23 9.41 -5.51
C ARG A 101 -1.20 10.53 -6.55
N MET A 102 -0.52 10.30 -7.68
CA MET A 102 -0.40 11.28 -8.77
C MET A 102 -1.55 11.22 -9.78
N ARG A 103 -2.42 10.20 -9.73
CA ARG A 103 -3.63 10.19 -10.56
C ARG A 103 -4.57 11.32 -10.12
N PRO A 104 -5.00 12.22 -11.03
CA PRO A 104 -6.03 13.18 -10.70
C PRO A 104 -7.27 12.42 -10.26
N PRO A 105 -7.97 12.86 -9.19
CA PRO A 105 -9.19 12.20 -8.76
C PRO A 105 -10.15 12.13 -9.95
N PRO A 106 -10.85 10.99 -10.14
CA PRO A 106 -11.79 10.88 -11.24
C PRO A 106 -12.77 12.05 -11.15
N ARG A 107 -12.94 12.77 -12.28
CA ARG A 107 -13.96 13.80 -12.38
C ARG A 107 -15.30 13.12 -12.15
N ASN A 108 -15.86 13.28 -10.95
CA ASN A 108 -17.11 12.66 -10.52
C ASN A 108 -18.34 13.33 -11.17
N VAL A 109 -18.23 13.67 -12.47
CA VAL A 109 -19.33 14.21 -13.23
C VAL A 109 -20.41 13.13 -13.34
N GLY A 110 -21.64 13.52 -13.05
CA GLY A 110 -22.80 12.68 -13.18
C GLY A 110 -24.06 13.52 -13.10
N TYR A 111 -25.20 12.84 -13.02
CA TYR A 111 -26.50 13.48 -13.09
C TYR A 111 -27.32 13.19 -11.84
N VAL A 112 -27.99 14.21 -11.33
CA VAL A 112 -29.14 14.05 -10.43
C VAL A 112 -30.39 14.09 -11.28
N TYR A 113 -31.34 13.18 -11.05
CA TYR A 113 -32.56 13.08 -11.82
C TYR A 113 -33.81 13.16 -10.94
N LEU A 114 -34.90 13.63 -11.55
CA LEU A 114 -36.25 13.60 -11.01
C LEU A 114 -37.09 12.65 -11.86
N ILE A 115 -37.59 11.57 -11.26
CA ILE A 115 -38.50 10.62 -11.94
C ILE A 115 -39.86 10.65 -11.26
N ARG A 116 -40.92 10.87 -12.03
CA ARG A 116 -42.30 10.87 -11.54
C ARG A 116 -42.95 9.51 -11.82
N ASN A 117 -43.72 9.02 -10.86
CA ASN A 117 -44.62 7.88 -11.06
C ASN A 117 -46.05 8.35 -11.37
N PRO A 118 -46.95 7.46 -11.83
CA PRO A 118 -48.34 7.84 -12.13
C PRO A 118 -49.13 8.35 -10.92
N ALA A 119 -48.72 8.00 -9.70
CA ALA A 119 -49.32 8.51 -8.46
C ALA A 119 -48.86 9.95 -8.10
N GLY A 120 -48.04 10.58 -8.93
CA GLY A 120 -47.54 11.95 -8.72
C GLY A 120 -46.37 12.06 -7.72
N LEU A 121 -45.83 10.94 -7.23
CA LEU A 121 -44.64 10.92 -6.40
C LEU A 121 -43.39 11.08 -7.27
N VAL A 122 -42.45 11.88 -6.77
CA VAL A 122 -41.19 12.15 -7.46
C VAL A 122 -40.04 11.49 -6.72
N LYS A 123 -39.28 10.69 -7.43
CA LYS A 123 -38.03 10.09 -7.00
C LYS A 123 -36.87 11.03 -7.31
N ILE A 124 -36.08 11.35 -6.29
CA ILE A 124 -34.82 12.08 -6.44
C ILE A 124 -33.68 11.07 -6.32
N GLY A 125 -32.87 10.91 -7.37
CA GLY A 125 -31.73 10.01 -7.34
C GLY A 125 -30.59 10.47 -8.24
N ARG A 126 -29.49 9.73 -8.27
CA ARG A 126 -28.34 10.02 -9.13
C ARG A 126 -27.95 8.87 -10.04
N SER A 127 -27.35 9.19 -11.19
CA SER A 127 -26.82 8.20 -12.13
C SER A 127 -25.73 8.83 -13.02
N GLN A 128 -24.83 8.00 -13.53
CA GLN A 128 -23.96 8.35 -14.66
C GLN A 128 -24.77 8.52 -15.95
N ASN A 129 -25.86 7.76 -16.10
CA ASN A 129 -26.76 7.84 -17.24
C ASN A 129 -28.22 7.70 -16.77
N PRO A 130 -28.97 8.81 -16.64
CA PRO A 130 -30.36 8.80 -16.18
C PRO A 130 -31.29 7.96 -17.07
N ASN A 131 -31.07 7.94 -18.38
CA ASN A 131 -31.91 7.20 -19.34
C ASN A 131 -31.80 5.69 -19.14
N ILE A 132 -30.57 5.18 -18.97
CA ILE A 132 -30.36 3.75 -18.66
C ILE A 132 -30.97 3.40 -17.30
N ARG A 133 -30.83 4.30 -16.32
CA ARG A 133 -31.41 4.11 -14.99
C ARG A 133 -32.93 4.08 -15.02
N LEU A 134 -33.57 4.94 -15.82
CA LEU A 134 -35.02 4.94 -16.04
C LEU A 134 -35.48 3.59 -16.60
N ARG A 135 -34.82 3.09 -17.66
CA ARG A 135 -35.14 1.76 -18.24
C ARG A 135 -35.02 0.64 -17.22
N SER A 136 -33.95 0.64 -16.42
CA SER A 136 -33.74 -0.32 -15.33
C SER A 136 -34.83 -0.24 -14.24
N LEU A 137 -35.31 0.97 -13.93
CA LEU A 137 -36.41 1.14 -12.97
C LEU A 137 -37.74 0.64 -13.56
N MET A 138 -37.98 0.83 -14.85
CA MET A 138 -39.18 0.32 -15.53
C MET A 138 -39.22 -1.21 -15.58
N THR A 139 -38.08 -1.91 -15.70
CA THR A 139 -38.08 -3.39 -15.64
C THR A 139 -38.54 -3.96 -14.30
N GLY A 140 -38.41 -3.21 -13.21
CA GLY A 140 -38.86 -3.61 -11.86
C GLY A 140 -40.17 -2.99 -11.41
N SER A 141 -40.83 -2.19 -12.27
CA SER A 141 -42.03 -1.43 -11.95
C SER A 141 -43.10 -1.72 -12.99
N VAL A 142 -44.33 -2.02 -12.56
CA VAL A 142 -45.47 -2.21 -13.47
C VAL A 142 -45.89 -0.88 -14.09
N ASP A 143 -45.61 0.22 -13.40
CA ASP A 143 -46.03 1.57 -13.78
C ASP A 143 -45.04 2.27 -14.72
N LYS A 144 -45.59 3.04 -15.68
CA LYS A 144 -44.81 3.93 -16.54
C LYS A 144 -44.19 5.07 -15.71
N LEU A 145 -42.87 5.13 -15.72
CA LEU A 145 -42.10 6.18 -15.07
C LEU A 145 -41.73 7.28 -16.07
N GLU A 146 -41.84 8.53 -15.64
CA GLU A 146 -41.50 9.71 -16.44
C GLU A 146 -40.25 10.38 -15.89
N LEU A 147 -39.25 10.66 -16.74
CA LEU A 147 -38.09 11.46 -16.37
C LEU A 147 -38.43 12.94 -16.54
N LEU A 148 -38.62 13.66 -15.43
CA LEU A 148 -39.00 15.08 -15.44
C LEU A 148 -37.82 16.00 -15.74
N HIS A 149 -36.66 15.73 -15.15
CA HIS A 149 -35.50 16.61 -15.24
C HIS A 149 -34.20 15.89 -14.85
N THR A 150 -33.08 16.42 -15.35
CA THR A 150 -31.73 15.97 -15.03
C THR A 150 -30.79 17.16 -14.84
N ILE A 151 -30.03 17.16 -13.76
CA ILE A 151 -29.03 18.19 -13.43
C ILE A 151 -27.66 17.56 -13.56
N GLU A 152 -26.85 18.06 -14.50
CA GLU A 152 -25.45 17.68 -14.62
C GLU A 152 -24.61 18.36 -13.55
N CYS A 153 -23.79 17.60 -12.83
CA CYS A 153 -22.97 18.14 -11.75
C CYS A 153 -21.72 17.31 -11.47
N GLN A 154 -20.69 17.96 -10.91
CA GLN A 154 -19.41 17.34 -10.56
C GLN A 154 -19.47 16.49 -9.27
N HIS A 155 -20.50 16.72 -8.45
CA HIS A 155 -20.67 16.05 -7.15
C HIS A 155 -22.13 15.60 -6.95
N PRO A 156 -22.66 14.70 -7.79
CA PRO A 156 -24.07 14.30 -7.78
C PRO A 156 -24.52 13.74 -6.44
N HIS A 157 -23.63 13.04 -5.73
CA HIS A 157 -23.91 12.53 -4.38
C HIS A 157 -24.12 13.65 -3.35
N ALA A 158 -23.37 14.76 -3.43
CA ALA A 158 -23.53 15.88 -2.52
C ALA A 158 -24.84 16.63 -2.79
N ILE A 159 -25.18 16.83 -4.07
CA ILE A 159 -26.42 17.50 -4.49
C ILE A 159 -27.64 16.65 -4.15
N GLU A 160 -27.64 15.36 -4.46
CA GLU A 160 -28.71 14.42 -4.07
C GLU A 160 -28.97 14.49 -2.57
N ARG A 161 -27.92 14.38 -1.75
CA ARG A 161 -28.03 14.43 -0.29
C ARG A 161 -28.55 15.78 0.20
N ALA A 162 -28.17 16.89 -0.45
CA ALA A 162 -28.68 18.21 -0.14
C ALA A 162 -30.19 18.28 -0.42
N LEU A 163 -30.64 17.88 -1.62
CA LEU A 163 -32.05 17.84 -1.99
C LEU A 163 -32.87 16.94 -1.06
N HIS A 164 -32.36 15.75 -0.75
CA HIS A 164 -33.00 14.82 0.18
C HIS A 164 -33.20 15.42 1.58
N ARG A 165 -32.28 16.29 2.03
CA ARG A 165 -32.40 17.01 3.31
C ARG A 165 -33.40 18.15 3.20
N THR A 166 -33.29 18.97 2.15
CA THR A 166 -34.21 20.10 1.88
C THR A 166 -35.67 19.64 1.84
N TYR A 167 -35.95 18.53 1.16
CA TYR A 167 -37.32 18.00 1.01
C TYR A 167 -37.63 16.84 1.96
N SER A 168 -36.87 16.68 3.04
CA SER A 168 -37.06 15.59 4.01
C SER A 168 -38.49 15.55 4.60
N GLY A 169 -39.11 16.71 4.84
CA GLY A 169 -40.50 16.82 5.30
C GLY A 169 -41.56 16.40 4.27
N LYS A 170 -41.19 16.29 2.99
CA LYS A 170 -42.06 15.84 1.89
C LYS A 170 -41.78 14.38 1.50
N ARG A 171 -40.92 13.67 2.23
CA ARG A 171 -40.54 12.28 1.95
C ARG A 171 -41.68 11.34 2.32
N VAL A 172 -42.08 10.51 1.37
CA VAL A 172 -43.15 9.51 1.56
C VAL A 172 -42.56 8.14 1.91
N ARG A 173 -41.64 7.63 1.07
CA ARG A 173 -41.00 6.32 1.28
C ARG A 173 -39.67 6.23 0.56
N GLY A 174 -38.59 5.92 1.30
CA GLY A 174 -37.26 5.80 0.73
C GLY A 174 -36.83 7.10 0.02
N GLU A 175 -36.62 7.03 -1.29
CA GLU A 175 -36.22 8.16 -2.14
C GLU A 175 -37.40 8.81 -2.88
N TRP A 176 -38.65 8.50 -2.50
CA TRP A 176 -39.86 9.07 -3.08
C TRP A 176 -40.42 10.21 -2.23
N PHE A 177 -40.72 11.33 -2.89
CA PHE A 177 -41.14 12.60 -2.29
C PHE A 177 -42.44 13.10 -2.92
N LYS A 178 -43.28 13.76 -2.13
CA LYS A 178 -44.48 14.47 -2.59
C LYS A 178 -44.13 15.94 -2.84
N LEU A 179 -43.50 16.20 -3.99
CA LEU A 179 -43.08 17.55 -4.41
C LEU A 179 -44.23 18.28 -5.11
N THR A 180 -44.35 19.59 -4.88
CA THR A 180 -45.23 20.47 -5.67
C THR A 180 -44.53 20.91 -6.95
N ASP A 181 -45.27 21.50 -7.87
CA ASP A 181 -44.66 22.00 -9.12
C ASP A 181 -43.68 23.16 -8.83
N GLU A 182 -43.92 23.99 -7.81
CA GLU A 182 -42.97 25.03 -7.36
C GLU A 182 -41.66 24.43 -6.84
N ASP A 183 -41.73 23.30 -6.11
CA ASP A 183 -40.52 22.60 -5.67
C ASP A 183 -39.72 22.11 -6.87
N ILE A 184 -40.40 21.56 -7.88
CA ILE A 184 -39.76 21.02 -9.08
C ILE A 184 -39.09 22.13 -9.87
N GLU A 185 -39.74 23.28 -10.04
CA GLU A 185 -39.14 24.45 -10.69
C GLU A 185 -37.94 24.99 -9.90
N SER A 186 -38.01 25.02 -8.56
CA SER A 186 -36.87 25.40 -7.72
C SER A 186 -35.67 24.47 -7.90
N ILE A 187 -35.91 23.18 -8.12
CA ILE A 187 -34.85 22.19 -8.38
C ILE A 187 -34.27 22.39 -9.79
N LYS A 188 -35.09 22.66 -10.81
CA LYS A 188 -34.66 22.89 -12.19
C LYS A 188 -33.75 24.11 -12.37
N GLN A 189 -33.85 25.09 -11.47
CA GLN A 189 -33.06 26.32 -11.51
C GLN A 189 -31.65 26.17 -10.89
N LYS A 190 -31.32 25.00 -10.34
CA LYS A 190 -30.00 24.71 -9.75
C LYS A 190 -29.06 24.03 -10.73
#